data_AF-A0A0D3D814-F1
#
_entry.id   AF-A0A0D3D814-F1
#
_cell.length_a   1.000
_cell.length_b   1.000
_cell.length_c   1.000
_cell.angle_alpha   90.00
_cell.angle_beta   90.00
_cell.angle_gamma   90.00
#
_symmetry.space_group_name_H-M   'P 1'
#
loop_
_entity.id
_entity.type
_entity.pdbx_description
1 polymer ?
#
loop_
_entity_poly.entity_id
_entity_poly.type
_entity_poly.pdbx_seq_one_letter_code
_entity_poly.pdbx_strand_id
1 'polypeptide(L)'
;MAPRRKPAAPTYVQLFGDGSGTSSSGPSSSDAVPDSQTSQRVFSSPPLPPQMPPPPPPAAGPQPVPEGAVHPDLRVPSYAPFARYTVEDLPA
;
A
#
# COMPACT_ATOMS: atom_id res chain seq x y z
N MET A 1 -7.35 -47.54 -4.13
CA MET A 1 -7.21 -46.15 -3.64
C MET A 1 -6.79 -45.28 -4.80
N ALA A 2 -7.64 -44.36 -5.26
CA ALA A 2 -7.35 -43.52 -6.43
C ALA A 2 -6.52 -42.28 -6.03
N PRO A 3 -5.54 -41.84 -6.84
CA PRO A 3 -4.74 -40.66 -6.51
C PRO A 3 -5.61 -39.40 -6.52
N ARG A 4 -5.70 -38.69 -5.38
CA ARG A 4 -6.32 -37.35 -5.34
C ARG A 4 -5.44 -36.38 -6.13
N ARG A 5 -5.93 -35.86 -7.24
CA ARG A 5 -5.29 -34.71 -7.92
C ARG A 5 -5.62 -33.44 -7.14
N LYS A 6 -4.60 -32.62 -6.86
CA LYS A 6 -4.75 -31.29 -6.26
C LYS A 6 -5.53 -30.40 -7.25
N PRO A 7 -6.48 -29.55 -6.80
CA PRO A 7 -7.09 -28.57 -7.68
C PRO A 7 -6.00 -27.65 -8.24
N ALA A 8 -5.91 -27.54 -9.56
CA ALA A 8 -5.00 -26.60 -10.20
C ALA A 8 -5.47 -25.17 -9.91
N ALA A 9 -4.51 -24.26 -9.68
CA ALA A 9 -4.83 -22.85 -9.49
C ALA A 9 -5.52 -22.29 -10.74
N PRO A 10 -6.58 -21.49 -10.60
CA PRO A 10 -7.28 -20.92 -11.73
C PRO A 10 -6.33 -20.01 -12.52
N THR A 11 -6.35 -20.17 -13.84
CA THR A 11 -5.51 -19.40 -14.77
C THR A 11 -6.15 -18.03 -15.01
N TYR A 12 -5.35 -17.01 -15.33
CA TYR A 12 -5.79 -15.63 -15.58
C TYR A 12 -7.00 -15.50 -16.53
N VAL A 13 -7.05 -16.33 -17.58
CA VAL A 13 -8.15 -16.38 -18.55
C VAL A 13 -9.46 -16.87 -17.92
N GLN A 14 -9.40 -17.67 -16.86
CA GLN A 14 -10.60 -18.10 -16.12
C GLN A 14 -11.10 -17.02 -15.15
N LEU A 15 -10.23 -16.11 -14.69
CA LEU A 15 -10.64 -15.00 -13.83
C LEU A 15 -11.24 -13.84 -14.63
N PHE A 16 -10.73 -13.58 -15.84
CA PHE A 16 -11.05 -12.36 -16.58
C PHE A 16 -11.30 -12.56 -18.09
N GLY A 17 -11.25 -13.79 -18.60
CA GLY A 17 -11.34 -14.09 -20.03
C GLY A 17 -12.77 -14.14 -20.56
N ASP A 18 -12.97 -13.38 -21.65
CA ASP A 18 -14.14 -13.28 -22.52
C ASP A 18 -15.49 -13.06 -21.84
N GLY A 19 -15.61 -11.87 -21.23
CA GLY A 19 -16.89 -11.20 -21.02
C GLY A 19 -17.58 -10.79 -22.32
N SER A 20 -17.69 -11.70 -23.31
CA SER A 20 -18.62 -11.57 -24.43
C SER A 20 -20.00 -12.01 -23.97
N GLY A 21 -20.53 -11.25 -23.00
CA GLY A 21 -21.93 -11.33 -22.61
C GLY A 21 -22.78 -10.87 -23.78
N THR A 22 -23.64 -11.76 -24.25
CA THR A 22 -24.66 -11.53 -25.28
C THR A 22 -25.30 -10.15 -25.16
N SER A 23 -25.14 -9.30 -26.17
CA SER A 23 -25.92 -8.07 -26.32
C SER A 23 -27.40 -8.42 -26.32
N SER A 24 -28.16 -8.01 -25.29
CA SER A 24 -29.61 -8.00 -25.36
C SER A 24 -30.04 -6.68 -25.99
N SER A 25 -30.68 -6.75 -27.15
CA SER A 25 -31.37 -5.59 -27.73
C SER A 25 -32.61 -5.30 -26.90
N GLY A 26 -32.51 -4.30 -26.02
CA GLY A 26 -33.65 -3.66 -25.37
C GLY A 26 -34.43 -2.78 -26.36
N PRO A 27 -35.69 -2.41 -26.06
CA PRO A 27 -36.62 -1.85 -27.03
C PRO A 27 -36.12 -0.50 -27.57
N SER A 28 -36.22 -0.36 -28.89
CA SER A 28 -36.05 0.90 -29.61
C SER A 28 -36.95 1.96 -28.99
N SER A 29 -36.34 2.88 -28.25
CA SER A 29 -37.06 3.96 -27.58
C SER A 29 -37.37 5.06 -28.59
N SER A 30 -38.66 5.34 -28.73
CA SER A 30 -39.23 6.35 -29.60
C SER A 30 -38.64 7.73 -29.36
N ASP A 31 -38.47 8.46 -30.46
CA ASP A 31 -38.08 9.86 -30.51
C ASP A 31 -39.10 10.71 -29.75
N ALA A 32 -38.78 11.05 -28.51
CA ALA A 32 -39.39 12.16 -27.81
C ALA A 32 -38.29 13.21 -27.68
N VAL A 33 -38.39 14.25 -28.51
CA VAL A 33 -37.56 15.45 -28.46
C VAL A 33 -37.46 15.90 -27.00
N PRO A 34 -36.26 15.89 -26.37
CA PRO A 34 -36.11 16.44 -25.05
C PRO A 34 -36.27 17.94 -25.18
N ASP A 35 -37.48 18.42 -24.90
CA ASP A 35 -37.75 19.83 -24.85
C ASP A 35 -36.88 20.45 -23.77
N SER A 36 -35.99 21.33 -24.21
CA SER A 36 -35.29 22.30 -23.36
C SER A 36 -34.64 21.68 -22.11
N GLN A 37 -33.66 20.79 -22.30
CA GLN A 37 -32.68 20.53 -21.24
C GLN A 37 -31.84 21.80 -21.08
N THR A 38 -32.34 22.70 -20.23
CA THR A 38 -31.60 23.85 -19.76
C THR A 38 -30.20 23.39 -19.41
N SER A 39 -29.21 24.15 -19.86
CA SER A 39 -27.82 24.06 -19.46
C SER A 39 -27.65 24.36 -17.96
N GLN A 40 -28.45 23.71 -17.11
CA GLN A 40 -28.04 23.32 -15.77
C GLN A 40 -26.94 22.28 -15.99
N ARG A 41 -25.77 22.75 -16.43
CA ARG A 41 -24.52 22.16 -15.98
C ARG A 41 -24.63 22.26 -14.48
N VAL A 42 -25.16 21.20 -13.88
CA VAL A 42 -25.01 20.86 -12.50
C VAL A 42 -23.50 20.70 -12.38
N PHE A 43 -22.85 21.83 -12.16
CA PHE A 43 -21.42 21.96 -11.90
C PHE A 43 -21.23 21.49 -10.47
N SER A 44 -21.72 20.29 -10.17
CA SER A 44 -21.50 19.62 -8.92
C SER A 44 -20.11 19.03 -9.06
N SER A 45 -19.12 19.76 -8.55
CA SER A 45 -17.89 19.11 -8.13
C SER A 45 -18.28 17.94 -7.21
N PRO A 46 -17.65 16.76 -7.37
CA PRO A 46 -17.89 15.66 -6.46
C PRO A 46 -17.60 16.14 -5.02
N PRO A 47 -18.32 15.62 -4.02
CA PRO A 47 -18.10 16.00 -2.64
C PRO A 47 -16.63 15.77 -2.28
N LEU A 48 -16.03 16.73 -1.58
CA LEU A 48 -14.66 16.59 -1.10
C LEU A 48 -14.58 15.35 -0.20
N PRO A 49 -13.47 14.58 -0.29
CA PRO A 49 -13.28 13.44 0.58
C PRO A 49 -13.30 13.89 2.05
N PRO A 50 -13.75 13.03 2.97
CA PRO A 50 -13.69 13.32 4.41
C PRO A 50 -12.28 13.74 4.80
N GLN A 51 -12.16 14.88 5.49
CA GLN A 51 -10.86 15.34 5.99
C GLN A 51 -10.42 14.44 7.14
N MET A 52 -9.21 13.88 7.01
CA MET A 52 -8.57 13.18 8.12
C MET A 52 -8.00 14.20 9.12
N PRO A 53 -8.00 13.91 10.42
CA PRO A 53 -7.26 14.71 11.37
C PRO A 53 -5.77 14.70 11.00
N PRO A 54 -5.04 15.80 11.28
CA PRO A 54 -3.60 15.80 11.08
C PRO A 54 -2.94 14.69 11.92
N PRO A 55 -1.82 14.11 11.45
CA PRO A 55 -1.11 13.11 12.22
C PRO A 55 -0.63 13.72 13.55
N PRO A 56 -0.49 12.90 14.61
CA PRO A 56 0.09 13.36 15.87
C PRO A 56 1.55 13.82 15.66
N PRO A 57 2.06 14.73 16.50
CA PRO A 57 3.47 15.10 16.44
C PRO A 57 4.38 13.87 16.65
N PRO A 58 5.60 13.87 16.11
CA PRO A 58 6.56 12.81 16.38
C PRO A 58 6.74 12.62 17.89
N ALA A 59 6.79 11.37 18.32
CA ALA A 59 7.14 11.07 19.70
C ALA A 59 8.54 11.64 19.99
N ALA A 60 8.70 12.27 21.15
CA ALA A 60 10.01 12.69 21.60
C ALA A 60 10.96 11.48 21.61
N GLY A 61 12.16 11.66 21.05
CA GLY A 61 13.18 10.62 21.07
C GLY A 61 13.58 10.23 22.50
N PRO A 62 14.24 9.08 22.68
CA PRO A 62 14.76 8.68 23.98
C PRO A 62 15.69 9.78 24.53
N GLN A 63 15.55 10.09 25.82
CA GLN A 63 16.46 11.03 26.47
C GLN A 63 17.91 10.54 26.38
N PRO A 64 18.88 11.45 26.22
CA PRO A 64 20.29 11.09 26.35
C PRO A 64 20.54 10.42 27.69
N VAL A 65 21.29 9.31 27.69
CA VAL A 65 21.73 8.66 28.92
C VAL A 65 22.68 9.63 29.65
N PRO A 66 22.44 9.96 30.93
CA PRO A 66 23.35 10.82 31.69
C PRO A 66 24.77 10.27 31.65
N GLU A 67 25.80 11.12 31.49
CA GLU A 67 27.17 10.63 31.33
C GLU A 67 27.66 9.74 32.48
N GLY A 68 27.09 9.90 33.69
CA GLY A 68 27.40 9.10 34.88
C GLY A 68 26.60 7.79 35.03
N ALA A 69 25.63 7.50 34.15
CA ALA A 69 24.84 6.28 34.20
C ALA A 69 25.48 5.09 33.47
N VAL A 70 26.53 5.35 32.68
CA VAL A 70 27.30 4.30 32.00
C VAL A 70 28.48 3.89 32.89
N HIS A 71 28.52 2.63 33.30
CA HIS A 71 29.60 2.08 34.12
C HIS A 71 30.96 2.28 33.42
N PRO A 72 32.03 2.72 34.12
CA PRO A 72 33.32 2.98 33.50
C PRO A 72 33.90 1.75 32.78
N ASP A 73 33.69 0.54 33.30
CA ASP A 73 34.16 -0.70 32.64
C ASP A 73 33.37 -1.04 31.35
N LEU A 74 32.20 -0.43 31.14
CA LEU A 74 31.41 -0.57 29.91
C LEU A 74 31.68 0.56 28.91
N ARG A 75 32.44 1.59 29.30
CA ARG A 75 32.84 2.66 28.39
C ARG A 75 33.95 2.15 27.48
N VAL A 76 33.72 2.19 26.17
CA VAL A 76 34.78 2.00 25.18
C VAL A 76 35.68 3.23 25.25
N PRO A 77 37.00 3.08 25.51
CA PRO A 77 37.92 4.22 25.50
C PRO A 77 37.91 4.91 24.14
N SER A 78 37.92 6.24 24.13
CA SER A 78 37.92 7.03 22.87
C SER A 78 39.12 6.76 21.97
N TYR A 79 40.21 6.22 22.54
CA TYR A 79 41.43 5.83 21.84
C TYR A 79 41.46 4.35 21.43
N ALA A 80 40.47 3.54 21.81
CA ALA A 80 40.42 2.15 21.40
C ALA A 80 40.13 2.10 19.88
N PRO A 81 41.02 1.51 19.06
CA PRO A 81 40.74 1.37 17.65
C PRO A 81 39.50 0.49 17.47
N PHE A 82 38.54 0.96 16.66
CA PHE A 82 37.50 0.07 16.16
C PHE A 82 38.18 -1.07 15.42
N ALA A 83 37.83 -2.31 15.76
CA ALA A 83 38.32 -3.46 15.03
C ALA A 83 37.85 -3.34 13.57
N ARG A 84 38.79 -3.11 12.66
CA ARG A 84 38.54 -3.05 11.21
C ARG A 84 38.63 -4.46 10.67
N TYR A 85 37.62 -5.27 10.95
CA TYR A 85 37.50 -6.59 10.37
C TYR A 85 37.31 -6.44 8.85
N THR A 86 38.26 -6.94 8.07
CA THR A 86 38.09 -7.11 6.62
C THR A 86 37.49 -8.49 6.36
N VAL A 87 37.02 -8.75 5.14
CA VAL A 87 36.36 -10.02 4.81
C VAL A 87 37.32 -11.22 4.91
N GLU A 88 38.63 -10.94 4.89
CA GLU A 88 39.71 -11.91 5.06
C GLU A 88 39.92 -12.38 6.52
N ASP A 89 39.40 -11.65 7.51
CA ASP A 89 39.46 -12.04 8.93
C ASP A 89 38.27 -12.94 9.33
N LEU A 90 37.30 -13.12 8.43
CA LEU A 90 36.17 -14.01 8.65
C LEU A 90 36.59 -15.46 8.35
N PRO A 91 36.26 -16.43 9.22
CA PRO A 91 36.53 -17.84 8.95
C PRO A 91 35.77 -18.28 7.69
N ALA A 92 36.46 -19.02 6.82
CA ALA A 92 35.92 -19.59 5.59
C ALA A 92 34.90 -20.72 5.85
#